data_AF-A0A354QTZ8-F1
#
_entry.id   AF-A0A354QTZ8-F1
#
_cell.length_a   1.000
_cell.length_b   1.000
_cell.length_c   1.000
_cell.angle_alpha   90.00
_cell.angle_beta   90.00
_cell.angle_gamma   90.00
#
_symmetry.space_group_name_H-M   'P 1'
#
loop_
_entity.id
_entity.type
_entity.pdbx_description
1 polymer ?
#
loop_
_entity_poly.entity_id
_entity_poly.type
_entity_poly.pdbx_seq_one_letter_code
_entity_poly.pdbx_strand_id
1 'polypeptide(L)' 'MSKKIIGIDLGGTSVKFAILTQEGEVQEKWSIKTNILDEGSHIVDDMIESINHRLRLLGLGAEDFIGIG' A
#
# COMPACT_ATOMS: atom_id res chain seq x y z
N MET A 1 -17.94 -9.01 7.12
CA MET A 1 -16.63 -8.40 7.38
C MET A 1 -16.67 -6.95 6.90
N SER A 2 -16.13 -6.01 7.67
CA SER A 2 -15.98 -4.64 7.19
C SER A 2 -14.92 -4.61 6.09
N LYS A 3 -15.26 -4.03 4.94
CA LYS A 3 -14.35 -3.88 3.81
C LYS A 3 -13.35 -2.76 4.10
N LYS A 4 -12.12 -2.90 3.63
CA LYS A 4 -11.00 -1.99 3.90
C LYS A 4 -10.64 -1.18 2.66
N ILE A 5 -9.81 -0.16 2.85
CA ILE A 5 -9.25 0.67 1.78
C ILE A 5 -7.73 0.67 1.94
N ILE A 6 -6.98 0.68 0.84
CA ILE A 6 -5.54 0.96 0.86
C ILE A 6 -5.33 2.40 0.43
N GLY A 7 -4.65 3.18 1.26
CA GLY A 7 -4.14 4.51 0.92
C GLY A 7 -2.68 4.45 0.52
N ILE A 8 -2.29 5.13 -0.56
CA ILE A 8 -0.90 5.25 -1.02
C ILE A 8 -0.54 6.74 -1.15
N ASP A 9 0.48 7.16 -0.41
CA ASP A 9 1.09 8.49 -0.52
C ASP A 9 2.49 8.36 -1.14
N LEU A 10 2.57 8.64 -2.44
CA LEU A 10 3.80 8.60 -3.21
C LEU A 10 4.55 9.93 -3.11
N GLY A 11 5.58 9.97 -2.28
CA GLY A 11 6.54 11.07 -2.21
C GLY A 11 7.82 10.80 -3.01
N GLY A 12 8.64 11.83 -3.23
CA GLY A 12 9.93 11.69 -3.93
C GLY A 12 11.01 10.90 -3.14
N THR A 13 10.85 10.77 -1.82
CA THR A 13 11.83 10.09 -0.94
C THR A 13 11.30 8.77 -0.39
N SER A 14 10.00 8.68 -0.17
CA SER A 14 9.33 7.51 0.39
C SER A 14 7.93 7.37 -0.16
N VAL A 15 7.50 6.12 -0.36
CA VAL A 15 6.10 5.77 -0.53
C VAL A 15 5.56 5.32 0.82
N LYS A 16 4.43 5.88 1.24
CA LYS A 16 3.74 5.47 2.47
C LYS A 16 2.45 4.77 2.11
N PHE A 17 2.13 3.74 2.88
CA PHE A 17 0.92 2.96 2.71
C PHE A 17 0.14 2.95 4.01
N ALA A 18 -1.18 2.87 3.89
CA ALA A 18 -2.06 2.60 5.01
C ALA A 18 -3.16 1.64 4.60
N ILE A 19 -3.52 0.72 5.50
CA ILE A 19 -4.80 0.01 5.43
C ILE A 19 -5.76 0.75 6.36
N LEU A 20 -6.92 1.13 5.84
CA LEU A 20 -7.92 1.90 6.56
C LEU A 20 -9.27 1.20 6.57
N THR A 21 -10.10 1.52 7.56
CA THR A 21 -11.54 1.26 7.52
C THR A 21 -12.23 2.18 6.50
N GLN A 22 -13.51 1.97 6.22
CA GLN A 22 -14.30 2.87 5.36
C GLN A 22 -14.44 4.27 5.95
N GLU A 23 -14.38 4.38 7.27
CA GLU A 23 -14.46 5.61 8.03
C GLU A 23 -13.12 6.36 8.10
N GLY A 24 -12.05 5.78 7.54
CA GLY A 24 -10.72 6.38 7.49
C GLY A 24 -9.87 6.11 8.74
N GLU A 25 -10.24 5.15 9.58
CA GLU A 25 -9.40 4.76 10.71
C GLU A 25 -8.22 3.90 10.24
N VAL A 26 -7.00 4.28 10.62
CA VAL A 26 -5.78 3.56 10.23
C VAL A 26 -5.67 2.26 11.03
N GLN A 27 -5.65 1.12 10.32
CA GLN A 27 -5.45 -0.20 10.90
C GLN A 27 -3.99 -0.66 10.84
N GLU A 28 -3.29 -0.30 9.75
CA GLU A 28 -1.88 -0.61 9.55
C GLU A 28 -1.24 0.51 8.73
N LYS A 29 0.05 0.78 8.95
CA LYS A 29 0.82 1.72 8.13
C LYS A 29 2.27 1.28 7.99
N TRP A 30 2.84 1.48 6.82
CA TRP A 30 4.26 1.22 6.56
C TRP A 30 4.78 2.12 5.45
N SER A 31 6.09 2.07 5.19
CA SER A 31 6.70 2.82 4.10
C SER A 31 7.88 2.10 3.49
N ILE A 32 8.15 2.40 2.22
CA ILE A 32 9.37 2.02 1.51
C ILE A 32 10.08 3.27 0.99
N LYS A 33 11.33 3.14 0.56
CA LYS A 33 12.02 4.22 -0.17
C LYS A 33 11.44 4.32 -1.58
N THR A 34 11.35 5.53 -2.11
CA THR A 34 10.99 5.73 -3.52
C THR A 34 12.21 5.43 -4.37
N ASN A 35 12.11 4.41 -5.22
CA ASN A 35 13.20 4.01 -6.08
C ASN A 35 13.23 4.87 -7.35
N ILE A 36 14.03 5.94 -7.30
CA ILE A 36 14.19 6.89 -8.42
C ILE A 36 15.30 6.50 -9.40
N LEU A 37 15.90 5.32 -9.23
CA LEU A 37 16.86 4.79 -10.20
C LEU A 37 16.14 4.43 -11.51
N ASP A 38 16.90 4.38 -12.60
CA ASP A 38 16.37 4.03 -13.93
C ASP A 38 15.13 4.85 -14.30
N GLU A 39 15.21 6.16 -14.07
CA GLU A 39 14.16 7.15 -14.33
C GLU A 39 12.83 6.84 -13.60
N GLY A 40 12.89 6.13 -12.46
CA GLY A 40 11.73 5.79 -11.64
C GLY A 40 10.91 4.61 -12.17
N SER A 41 11.46 3.84 -13.12
CA SER A 41 10.76 2.69 -13.72
C SER A 41 10.34 1.63 -12.69
N HIS A 42 11.06 1.50 -11.58
CA HIS A 42 10.81 0.50 -10.53
C HIS A 42 9.74 0.90 -9.50
N ILE A 43 9.27 2.17 -9.51
CA ILE A 43 8.39 2.68 -8.45
C ILE A 43 7.10 1.85 -8.33
N VAL A 44 6.47 1.52 -9.46
CA VAL A 44 5.20 0.77 -9.48
C VAL A 44 5.39 -0.67 -9.03
N ASP A 45 6.44 -1.34 -9.51
CA ASP A 45 6.73 -2.73 -9.17
C ASP A 45 7.08 -2.88 -7.68
N ASP A 46 7.90 -1.97 -7.14
CA ASP A 46 8.26 -1.94 -5.71
C ASP A 46 7.01 -1.72 -4.82
N MET A 47 6.07 -0.87 -5.24
CA MET A 47 4.80 -0.67 -4.53
C MET A 47 3.95 -1.94 -4.55
N ILE A 48 3.81 -2.59 -5.71
CA ILE A 48 3.04 -3.83 -5.86
C ILE A 48 3.63 -4.94 -5.00
N GLU A 49 4.95 -5.12 -5.02
CA GLU A 49 5.63 -6.12 -4.19
C GLU A 49 5.39 -5.85 -2.71
N SER A 50 5.54 -4.59 -2.27
CA SER A 50 5.34 -4.18 -0.88
C SER A 50 3.93 -4.46 -0.37
N ILE A 51 2.91 -4.10 -1.17
CA ILE A 51 1.49 -4.34 -0.85
C ILE A 51 1.25 -5.84 -0.76
N ASN A 52 1.62 -6.61 -1.77
CA ASN A 52 1.39 -8.06 -1.79
C ASN A 52 2.09 -8.78 -0.63
N HIS A 53 3.30 -8.35 -0.27
CA HIS A 53 4.00 -8.87 0.90
C HIS A 53 3.22 -8.60 2.19
N ARG A 54 2.75 -7.36 2.38
CA ARG A 54 1.96 -6.99 3.57
C ARG A 54 0.64 -7.76 3.65
N LEU A 55 -0.09 -7.90 2.54
CA LEU A 55 -1.34 -8.65 2.50
C LEU A 55 -1.14 -10.12 2.88
N ARG A 56 -0.09 -10.77 2.36
CA ARG A 56 0.24 -12.15 2.75
C ARG A 56 0.55 -12.30 4.23
N LEU A 57 1.31 -11.38 4.82
CA LEU A 57 1.61 -11.40 6.25
C LEU A 57 0.38 -11.27 7.14
N LEU A 58 -0.62 -10.49 6.67
CA LEU A 58 -1.86 -10.25 7.39
C LEU A 58 -2.96 -11.28 7.09
N GLY A 59 -2.71 -12.21 6.15
CA GLY A 59 -3.72 -13.16 5.69
C GLY A 59 -4.91 -12.49 4.99
N LEU A 60 -4.67 -11.37 4.31
CA LEU A 60 -5.69 -10.59 3.61
C LEU A 60 -5.65 -10.85 2.11
N GLY A 61 -6.83 -10.84 1.48
CA GLY A 61 -7.01 -10.99 0.04
C GLY A 61 -7.56 -9.71 -0.61
N ALA A 62 -7.60 -9.67 -1.95
CA ALA A 62 -8.15 -8.53 -2.69
C ALA A 62 -9.64 -8.30 -2.36
N GLU A 63 -10.37 -9.37 -2.04
CA GLU A 63 -11.75 -9.37 -1.61
C GLU A 63 -11.97 -8.65 -0.27
N ASP A 64 -10.94 -8.39 0.53
CA ASP A 64 -11.06 -7.61 1.76
C ASP A 64 -11.15 -6.11 1.49
N PHE A 65 -10.83 -5.67 0.27
CA PHE A 65 -10.68 -4.26 -0.08
C PHE A 65 -11.75 -3.78 -1.06
N ILE A 66 -12.08 -2.49 -0.97
CA ILE A 66 -13.00 -1.79 -1.88
C ILE A 66 -12.23 -1.15 -3.03
N GLY A 67 -11.00 -0.71 -2.75
CA GLY A 67 -10.15 -0.02 -3.70
C GLY A 67 -8.84 0.44 -3.07
N ILE A 68 -8.04 1.08 -3.92
CA ILE A 68 -6.76 1.69 -3.61
C ILE A 68 -6.82 3.14 -4.09
N GLY A 69 -6.32 4.09 -3.30
CA GLY A 69 -6.32 5.52 -3.61
C GLY A 69 -5.08 6.23 -3.12
#